data_AF-H1VBE5-F1
#
_entry.id   AF-H1VBE5-F1
#
_cell.length_a   1.000
_cell.length_b   1.000
_cell.length_c   1.000
_cell.angle_alpha   90.00
_cell.angle_beta   90.00
_cell.angle_gamma   90.00
#
_symmetry.space_group_name_H-M   'P 1'
#
loop_
_entity.id
_entity.type
_entity.pdbx_description
1 polymer ?
#
loop_
_entity_poly.entity_id
_entity_poly.type
_entity_poly.pdbx_seq_one_letter_code
_entity_poly.pdbx_strand_id
1 'polypeptide(L)'
;MATAEKRKSLGKLDKQLDEQLDKLPFDKERLKQEFDLSHFDLNQILRGIQLTLVGAHRALQNPALFTSDHYRQAGIAVLSGLAIRLVISIPIIGVRVLLWTLSLFVSLDHVTWDDQIVGGLNFIEEYVLQVPFFLMALMRYVTPTLDNMFMDSLNWVDKTYVHKHKNEDPDKLRDMYYPNLRTYKVSDGSTHTTSTAEAISMFLYRFARKGAISLAVFALSYLPFVGRFVLPAASFYTFNKAVGLGPASLIFGTGIFLPKRYIVIFLQSYFASRSLMRELLEPYFSRVHFTKEQKKNWFRNREGILFGFAIGFYTLIKIPLVGVLIYGIAEASTAYLITKITDPPPPATERVAFAESQQEWTNKHEFLNLSLSEMDAIHLKSRPPNSTGDTQKHE
;
A
#
# COMPACT_ATOMS: atom_id res chain seq x y z
N MET A 1 45.06 2.46 -22.22
CA MET A 1 45.37 1.03 -21.99
C MET A 1 44.70 0.45 -20.73
N ALA A 2 44.63 1.16 -19.60
CA ALA A 2 44.02 0.68 -18.35
C ALA A 2 42.51 0.31 -18.41
N THR A 3 41.75 0.84 -19.38
CA THR A 3 40.31 0.58 -19.55
C THR A 3 39.99 -0.76 -20.21
N ALA A 4 40.92 -1.30 -21.03
CA ALA A 4 40.72 -2.58 -21.72
C ALA A 4 40.99 -3.77 -20.80
N GLU A 5 42.02 -3.68 -19.94
CA GLU A 5 42.31 -4.71 -18.93
C GLU A 5 41.21 -4.80 -17.87
N LYS A 6 40.65 -3.66 -17.44
CA LYS A 6 39.56 -3.64 -16.44
C LYS A 6 38.26 -4.28 -16.96
N ARG A 7 37.95 -4.12 -18.26
CA ARG A 7 36.83 -4.84 -18.90
C ARG A 7 37.10 -6.35 -19.02
N LYS A 8 38.35 -6.72 -19.30
CA LYS A 8 38.75 -8.13 -19.43
C LYS A 8 38.79 -8.85 -18.08
N SER A 9 39.10 -8.14 -16.99
CA SER A 9 39.05 -8.69 -15.64
C SER A 9 37.62 -8.84 -15.12
N LEU A 10 36.72 -7.87 -15.39
CA LEU A 10 35.29 -7.97 -15.10
C LEU A 10 34.64 -9.17 -15.80
N GLY A 11 34.88 -9.34 -17.11
CA GLY A 11 34.34 -10.49 -17.85
C GLY A 11 34.92 -11.85 -17.44
N LYS A 12 36.12 -11.88 -16.83
CA LYS A 12 36.66 -13.10 -16.21
C LYS A 12 36.01 -13.37 -14.85
N LEU A 13 35.72 -12.32 -14.07
CA LEU A 13 35.04 -12.44 -12.78
C LEU A 13 33.61 -12.95 -12.97
N ASP A 14 32.88 -12.42 -13.95
CA ASP A 14 31.51 -12.87 -14.28
C ASP A 14 31.50 -14.34 -14.69
N LYS A 15 32.45 -14.76 -15.54
CA LYS A 15 32.59 -16.18 -15.93
C LYS A 15 32.93 -17.09 -14.75
N GLN A 16 33.82 -16.67 -13.86
CA GLN A 16 34.18 -17.45 -12.68
C GLN A 16 33.03 -17.52 -11.67
N LEU A 17 32.24 -16.45 -11.55
CA LEU A 17 31.05 -16.42 -10.71
C LEU A 17 29.98 -17.38 -11.26
N ASP A 18 29.74 -17.36 -12.58
CA ASP A 18 28.79 -18.24 -13.26
C ASP A 18 29.16 -19.72 -13.14
N GLU A 19 30.47 -20.03 -13.26
CA GLU A 19 31.02 -21.38 -13.16
C GLU A 19 31.03 -21.90 -11.71
N GLN A 20 31.17 -21.03 -10.71
CA GLN A 20 30.98 -21.40 -9.30
C GLN A 20 29.49 -21.55 -8.93
N LEU A 21 28.61 -20.74 -9.51
CA LEU A 21 27.16 -20.85 -9.36
C LEU A 21 26.60 -22.13 -10.03
N ASP A 22 27.25 -22.67 -11.07
CA ASP A 22 26.88 -23.96 -11.69
C ASP A 22 27.23 -25.18 -10.83
N LYS A 23 28.13 -25.04 -9.85
CA LYS A 23 28.55 -26.14 -8.96
C LYS A 23 27.68 -26.27 -7.70
N LEU A 24 26.73 -25.36 -7.50
CA LEU A 24 25.81 -25.41 -6.37
C LEU A 24 24.56 -26.21 -6.74
N PRO A 25 24.04 -27.09 -5.86
CA PRO A 25 22.89 -27.96 -6.13
C PRO A 25 21.53 -27.22 -6.15
N PHE A 26 21.54 -25.91 -6.40
CA PHE A 26 20.34 -25.06 -6.35
C PHE A 26 19.87 -24.68 -7.76
N ASP A 27 18.57 -24.78 -7.97
CA ASP A 27 17.88 -24.44 -9.22
C ASP A 27 18.06 -22.94 -9.54
N LYS A 28 18.90 -22.65 -10.54
CA LYS A 28 19.25 -21.29 -10.98
C LYS A 28 18.02 -20.49 -11.40
N GLU A 29 16.99 -21.13 -11.96
CA GLU A 29 15.78 -20.41 -12.40
C GLU A 29 14.92 -19.99 -11.22
N ARG A 30 14.77 -20.87 -10.22
CA ARG A 30 14.10 -20.51 -8.95
C ARG A 30 14.83 -19.40 -8.22
N LEU A 31 16.16 -19.44 -8.15
CA LEU A 31 16.94 -18.36 -7.53
C LEU A 31 16.78 -17.06 -8.30
N LYS A 32 16.89 -17.06 -9.64
CA LYS A 32 16.65 -15.85 -10.44
C LYS A 32 15.26 -15.26 -10.21
N GLN A 33 14.24 -16.11 -10.07
CA GLN A 33 12.88 -15.69 -9.75
C GLN A 33 12.73 -15.14 -8.31
N GLU A 34 13.43 -15.72 -7.33
CA GLU A 34 13.41 -15.25 -5.93
C GLU A 34 14.23 -13.95 -5.72
N PHE A 35 15.16 -13.67 -6.62
CA PHE A 35 15.97 -12.45 -6.66
C PHE A 35 15.47 -11.42 -7.69
N ASP A 36 14.36 -11.67 -8.39
CA ASP A 36 13.82 -10.72 -9.37
C ASP A 36 13.27 -9.45 -8.67
N LEU A 37 13.91 -8.32 -8.94
CA LEU A 37 13.57 -7.00 -8.40
C LEU A 37 12.56 -6.24 -9.27
N SER A 38 12.12 -6.81 -10.40
CA SER A 38 11.30 -6.12 -11.41
C SER A 38 9.97 -5.59 -10.85
N HIS A 39 9.43 -6.22 -9.81
CA HIS A 39 8.18 -5.80 -9.16
C HIS A 39 8.36 -4.67 -8.13
N PHE A 40 9.58 -4.41 -7.68
CA PHE A 40 9.92 -3.44 -6.63
C PHE A 40 11.09 -2.55 -7.05
N ASP A 41 10.97 -1.93 -8.22
CA ASP A 41 11.95 -0.99 -8.77
C ASP A 41 11.76 0.42 -8.17
N LEU A 42 12.87 1.13 -7.95
CA LEU A 42 12.88 2.50 -7.44
C LEU A 42 12.09 3.45 -8.34
N ASN A 43 12.15 3.27 -9.66
CA ASN A 43 11.38 4.10 -10.59
C ASN A 43 9.86 3.95 -10.37
N GLN A 44 9.39 2.73 -10.11
CA GLN A 44 7.98 2.47 -9.78
C GLN A 44 7.58 3.17 -8.47
N ILE A 45 8.44 3.10 -7.45
CA ILE A 45 8.19 3.76 -6.16
C ILE A 45 8.09 5.28 -6.33
N LEU A 46 9.05 5.89 -7.04
CA LEU A 46 9.03 7.33 -7.30
C LEU A 46 7.80 7.73 -8.10
N ARG A 47 7.41 6.94 -9.11
CA ARG A 47 6.19 7.15 -9.87
C ARG A 47 4.94 7.05 -9.00
N GLY A 48 4.89 6.10 -8.06
CA GLY A 48 3.83 5.99 -7.06
C GLY A 48 3.70 7.25 -6.21
N ILE A 49 4.82 7.79 -5.72
CA ILE A 49 4.84 9.04 -4.93
C ILE A 49 4.35 10.22 -5.78
N GLN A 50 4.76 10.31 -7.04
CA GLN A 50 4.26 11.34 -7.96
C GLN A 50 2.73 11.22 -8.13
N LEU A 51 2.21 10.00 -8.28
CA LEU A 51 0.77 9.76 -8.36
C LEU A 51 0.03 10.10 -7.06
N THR A 52 0.66 10.00 -5.89
CA THR A 52 0.08 10.51 -4.64
C THR A 52 -0.21 12.00 -4.76
N LEU A 53 0.75 12.79 -5.23
CA LEU A 53 0.62 14.25 -5.33
C LEU A 53 -0.39 14.64 -6.42
N VAL A 54 -0.28 14.04 -7.61
CA VAL A 54 -1.20 14.30 -8.73
C VAL A 54 -2.61 13.84 -8.37
N GLY A 55 -2.75 12.65 -7.81
CA GLY A 55 -4.02 12.09 -7.35
C GLY A 55 -4.68 12.96 -6.29
N ALA A 56 -3.92 13.39 -5.28
CA ALA A 56 -4.43 14.28 -4.23
C ALA A 56 -4.88 15.62 -4.78
N HIS A 57 -4.08 16.23 -5.66
CA HIS A 57 -4.45 17.49 -6.31
C HIS A 57 -5.72 17.35 -7.13
N ARG A 58 -5.86 16.25 -7.88
CA ARG A 58 -7.06 15.93 -8.66
C ARG A 58 -8.26 15.68 -7.76
N ALA A 59 -8.12 14.88 -6.71
CA ALA A 59 -9.18 14.65 -5.73
C ALA A 59 -9.70 15.97 -5.14
N LEU A 60 -8.80 16.89 -4.75
CA LEU A 60 -9.19 18.21 -4.24
C LEU A 60 -9.94 19.11 -5.25
N GLN A 61 -9.85 18.82 -6.55
CA GLN A 61 -10.62 19.52 -7.59
C GLN A 61 -12.00 18.90 -7.82
N ASN A 62 -12.31 17.75 -7.23
CA ASN A 62 -13.60 17.10 -7.40
C ASN A 62 -14.67 17.76 -6.50
N PRO A 63 -15.64 18.49 -7.07
CA PRO A 63 -16.67 19.14 -6.26
C PRO A 63 -17.58 18.13 -5.56
N ALA A 64 -17.70 16.90 -6.07
CA ALA A 64 -18.52 15.86 -5.47
C ALA A 64 -17.98 15.37 -4.11
N LEU A 65 -16.69 15.58 -3.82
CA LEU A 65 -16.12 15.22 -2.52
C LEU A 65 -16.54 16.19 -1.39
N PHE A 66 -16.97 17.40 -1.75
CA PHE A 66 -17.32 18.46 -0.80
C PHE A 66 -18.84 18.63 -0.68
N THR A 67 -19.58 17.52 -0.68
CA THR A 67 -21.02 17.51 -0.43
C THR A 67 -21.34 17.51 1.06
N SER A 68 -22.53 17.98 1.43
CA SER A 68 -22.98 18.03 2.83
C SER A 68 -22.92 16.67 3.52
N ASP A 69 -23.18 15.59 2.78
CA ASP A 69 -23.16 14.23 3.32
C ASP A 69 -21.74 13.80 3.69
N HIS A 70 -20.77 14.03 2.81
CA HIS A 70 -19.36 13.74 3.09
C HIS A 70 -18.79 14.61 4.20
N TYR A 71 -19.17 15.88 4.30
CA TYR A 71 -18.76 16.74 5.42
C TYR A 71 -19.29 16.24 6.76
N ARG A 72 -20.57 15.85 6.83
CA ARG A 72 -21.16 15.31 8.06
C ARG A 72 -20.44 14.03 8.48
N GLN A 73 -20.15 13.15 7.53
CA GLN A 73 -19.45 11.89 7.76
C GLN A 73 -17.98 12.12 8.17
N ALA A 74 -17.29 13.06 7.53
CA ALA A 74 -15.94 13.48 7.92
C ALA A 74 -15.92 14.03 9.35
N GLY A 75 -16.92 14.83 9.74
CA GLY A 75 -17.08 15.30 11.11
C GLY A 75 -17.23 14.16 12.13
N ILE A 76 -18.11 13.19 11.84
CA ILE A 76 -18.28 11.98 12.67
C ILE A 76 -16.98 11.19 12.77
N ALA A 77 -16.26 11.05 11.66
CA ALA A 77 -15.00 10.34 11.61
C ALA A 77 -13.90 11.04 12.43
N VAL A 78 -13.81 12.37 12.36
CA VAL A 78 -12.87 13.15 13.18
C VAL A 78 -13.20 13.02 14.66
N LEU A 79 -14.48 13.15 15.04
CA LEU A 79 -14.92 12.97 16.43
C LEU A 79 -14.65 11.57 16.95
N SER A 80 -14.90 10.54 16.12
CA SER A 80 -14.64 9.14 16.47
C SER A 80 -13.14 8.89 16.63
N GLY A 81 -12.32 9.38 15.70
CA GLY A 81 -10.86 9.31 15.79
C GLY A 81 -10.31 10.01 17.04
N LEU A 82 -10.87 11.17 17.40
CA LEU A 82 -10.50 11.88 18.64
C LEU A 82 -10.91 11.09 19.88
N ALA A 83 -12.13 10.56 19.93
CA ALA A 83 -12.61 9.75 21.04
C ALA A 83 -11.74 8.50 21.24
N ILE A 84 -11.41 7.78 20.18
CA ILE A 84 -10.56 6.59 20.30
C ILE A 84 -9.13 6.98 20.71
N ARG A 85 -8.58 8.06 20.15
CA ARG A 85 -7.25 8.56 20.57
C ARG A 85 -7.23 8.90 22.06
N LEU A 86 -8.28 9.51 22.58
CA LEU A 86 -8.42 9.77 24.02
C LEU A 86 -8.43 8.47 24.82
N VAL A 87 -9.25 7.48 24.43
CA VAL A 87 -9.32 6.17 25.10
C VAL A 87 -7.95 5.50 25.17
N ILE A 88 -7.19 5.54 24.08
CA ILE A 88 -5.85 4.92 24.01
C ILE A 88 -4.81 5.73 24.79
N SER A 89 -4.99 7.04 24.90
CA SER A 89 -4.11 7.90 25.70
C SER A 89 -4.33 7.73 27.21
N ILE A 90 -5.49 7.21 27.65
CA ILE A 90 -5.81 7.04 29.09
C ILE A 90 -4.73 6.22 29.82
N PRO A 91 -4.32 5.02 29.36
CA PRO A 91 -3.23 4.27 29.99
C PRO A 91 -1.92 5.06 30.12
N ILE A 92 -1.54 5.82 29.09
CA ILE A 92 -0.28 6.58 29.07
C ILE A 92 -0.36 7.74 30.07
N ILE A 93 -1.48 8.46 30.07
CA ILE A 93 -1.75 9.51 31.06
C ILE A 93 -1.78 8.92 32.47
N GLY A 94 -2.40 7.75 32.65
CA GLY A 94 -2.45 7.04 33.93
C GLY A 94 -1.06 6.69 34.45
N VAL A 95 -0.17 6.17 33.60
CA VAL A 95 1.23 5.92 33.97
C VAL A 95 1.94 7.22 34.34
N ARG A 96 1.74 8.31 33.58
CA ARG A 96 2.33 9.62 33.89
C ARG A 96 1.86 10.16 35.24
N VAL A 97 0.55 10.05 35.53
CA VAL A 97 -0.02 10.46 36.83
C VAL A 97 0.49 9.59 37.96
N LEU A 98 0.64 8.28 37.75
CA LEU A 98 1.21 7.36 38.74
C LEU A 98 2.67 7.71 39.04
N LEU A 99 3.50 7.95 38.02
CA LEU A 99 4.90 8.37 38.19
C LEU A 99 5.00 9.71 38.90
N TRP A 100 4.14 10.67 38.55
CA TRP A 100 4.03 11.95 39.25
C TRP A 100 3.60 11.79 40.71
N THR A 101 2.68 10.86 41.00
CA THR A 101 2.27 10.59 42.38
C THR A 101 3.40 9.94 43.17
N LEU A 102 4.15 9.02 42.57
CA LEU A 102 5.31 8.37 43.17
C LEU A 102 6.46 9.35 43.43
N SER A 103 6.62 10.39 42.59
CA SER A 103 7.63 11.44 42.78
C SER A 103 7.41 12.28 44.04
N LEU A 104 6.19 12.27 44.59
CA LEU A 104 5.89 12.95 45.87
C LEU A 104 6.43 12.17 47.08
N PHE A 105 6.67 10.87 46.94
CA PHE A 105 7.11 9.98 48.01
C PHE A 105 8.57 9.51 47.85
N VAL A 106 9.12 9.58 46.64
CA VAL A 106 10.48 9.13 46.31
C VAL A 106 11.20 10.24 45.55
N SER A 107 12.39 10.64 46.01
CA SER A 107 13.25 11.61 45.34
C SER A 107 13.72 11.05 43.99
N LEU A 108 13.04 11.42 42.91
CA LEU A 108 13.36 11.00 41.54
C LEU A 108 14.35 11.94 40.83
N ASP A 109 14.98 12.88 41.55
CA ASP A 109 15.85 13.94 41.02
C ASP A 109 17.12 13.44 40.28
N HIS A 110 17.38 12.13 40.27
CA HIS A 110 18.50 11.49 39.55
C HIS A 110 18.06 10.47 38.48
N VAL A 111 16.77 10.36 38.20
CA VAL A 111 16.18 9.15 37.62
C VAL A 111 15.43 9.52 36.33
N THR A 112 16.13 9.41 35.19
CA THR A 112 15.65 9.63 33.79
C THR A 112 14.54 8.67 33.31
N TRP A 113 13.81 8.06 34.24
CA TRP A 113 12.88 6.98 33.96
C TRP A 113 11.55 7.46 33.38
N ASP A 114 11.11 8.69 33.69
CA ASP A 114 9.86 9.23 33.14
C ASP A 114 9.94 9.32 31.60
N ASP A 115 10.96 9.98 31.07
CA ASP A 115 11.16 10.13 29.63
C ASP A 115 11.39 8.78 28.92
N GLN A 116 12.09 7.84 29.56
CA GLN A 116 12.36 6.52 28.98
C GLN A 116 11.11 5.62 28.98
N ILE A 117 10.32 5.62 30.05
CA ILE A 117 9.09 4.82 30.16
C ILE A 117 8.01 5.40 29.25
N VAL A 118 7.77 6.71 29.31
CA VAL A 118 6.77 7.38 28.47
C VAL A 118 7.16 7.27 26.99
N GLY A 119 8.44 7.46 26.67
CA GLY A 119 8.97 7.23 25.32
C GLY A 119 8.80 5.77 24.85
N GLY A 120 9.02 4.81 25.74
CA GLY A 120 8.80 3.39 25.47
C GLY A 120 7.33 3.04 25.22
N LEU A 121 6.41 3.60 26.00
CA LEU A 121 4.97 3.41 25.82
C LEU A 121 4.48 4.00 24.49
N ASN A 122 4.90 5.22 24.17
CA ASN A 122 4.61 5.84 22.87
C ASN A 122 5.19 5.01 21.72
N PHE A 123 6.38 4.44 21.90
CA PHE A 123 6.97 3.54 20.91
C PHE A 123 6.16 2.24 20.75
N ILE A 124 5.69 1.65 21.85
CA ILE A 124 4.85 0.46 21.81
C ILE A 124 3.53 0.77 21.12
N GLU A 125 2.86 1.86 21.47
CA GLU A 125 1.60 2.28 20.85
C GLU A 125 1.75 2.48 19.32
N GLU A 126 2.72 3.30 18.92
CA GLU A 126 2.92 3.73 17.52
C GLU A 126 3.48 2.61 16.65
N TYR A 127 4.47 1.86 17.17
CA TYR A 127 5.27 0.92 16.38
C TYR A 127 4.97 -0.54 16.66
N VAL A 128 4.73 -0.95 17.91
CA VAL A 128 4.51 -2.38 18.23
C VAL A 128 3.04 -2.77 18.04
N LEU A 129 2.14 -2.00 18.63
CA LEU A 129 0.70 -2.21 18.57
C LEU A 129 0.10 -1.63 17.29
N GLN A 130 0.79 -0.72 16.60
CA GLN A 130 0.32 -0.09 15.35
C GLN A 130 -1.05 0.57 15.52
N VAL A 131 -1.27 1.24 16.65
CA VAL A 131 -2.58 1.81 16.98
C VAL A 131 -3.11 2.74 15.89
N PRO A 132 -2.35 3.68 15.30
CA PRO A 132 -2.89 4.53 14.23
C PRO A 132 -3.44 3.72 13.06
N PHE A 133 -2.81 2.59 12.73
CA PHE A 133 -3.26 1.68 11.69
C PHE A 133 -4.54 0.92 12.08
N PHE A 134 -4.63 0.47 13.34
CA PHE A 134 -5.88 -0.09 13.88
C PHE A 134 -7.06 0.85 13.68
N LEU A 135 -6.86 2.13 14.01
CA LEU A 135 -7.89 3.16 13.89
C LEU A 135 -8.31 3.35 12.44
N MET A 136 -7.34 3.45 11.52
CA MET A 136 -7.64 3.54 10.09
C MET A 136 -8.49 2.37 9.61
N ALA A 137 -8.09 1.14 9.93
CA ALA A 137 -8.82 -0.05 9.51
C ALA A 137 -10.22 -0.15 10.15
N LEU A 138 -10.36 0.31 11.40
CA LEU A 138 -11.66 0.34 12.09
C LEU A 138 -12.61 1.37 11.47
N MET A 139 -12.11 2.50 10.97
CA MET A 139 -12.93 3.55 10.36
C MET A 139 -13.78 3.03 9.19
N ARG A 140 -13.30 2.03 8.45
CA ARG A 140 -14.07 1.38 7.37
C ARG A 140 -15.41 0.82 7.85
N TYR A 141 -15.45 0.24 9.06
CA TYR A 141 -16.68 -0.32 9.62
C TYR A 141 -17.61 0.75 10.19
N VAL A 142 -17.07 1.94 10.50
CA VAL A 142 -17.81 3.05 11.08
C VAL A 142 -18.42 3.96 10.00
N THR A 143 -17.74 4.13 8.87
CA THR A 143 -18.17 5.02 7.78
C THR A 143 -18.18 4.29 6.42
N PRO A 144 -19.34 3.76 5.96
CA PRO A 144 -19.51 3.10 4.64
C PRO A 144 -19.42 4.05 3.43
N THR A 145 -18.76 5.19 3.60
CA THR A 145 -18.81 6.37 2.73
C THR A 145 -17.66 6.39 1.73
N LEU A 146 -16.61 5.65 2.04
CA LEU A 146 -15.38 5.53 1.27
C LEU A 146 -15.64 4.92 -0.11
N ASP A 147 -16.53 3.95 -0.19
CA ASP A 147 -16.96 3.34 -1.44
C ASP A 147 -17.63 4.35 -2.39
N ASN A 148 -18.52 5.18 -1.84
CA ASN A 148 -19.16 6.26 -2.61
C ASN A 148 -18.15 7.31 -3.04
N MET A 149 -17.23 7.71 -2.16
CA MET A 149 -16.17 8.67 -2.49
C MET A 149 -15.26 8.17 -3.62
N PHE A 150 -14.91 6.87 -3.60
CA PHE A 150 -14.16 6.22 -4.67
C PHE A 150 -14.94 6.29 -5.99
N MET A 151 -16.22 5.91 -5.99
CA MET A 151 -17.05 5.89 -7.19
C MET A 151 -17.31 7.29 -7.75
N ASP A 152 -17.57 8.28 -6.90
CA ASP A 152 -17.75 9.69 -7.31
C ASP A 152 -16.46 10.28 -7.89
N SER A 153 -15.32 9.91 -7.31
CA SER A 153 -14.02 10.29 -7.84
C SER A 153 -13.73 9.63 -9.18
N LEU A 154 -14.08 8.36 -9.34
CA LEU A 154 -13.92 7.64 -10.61
C LEU A 154 -14.77 8.27 -11.72
N ASN A 155 -16.02 8.63 -11.41
CA ASN A 155 -16.90 9.36 -12.33
C ASN A 155 -16.31 10.72 -12.74
N TRP A 156 -15.77 11.45 -11.77
CA TRP A 156 -15.14 12.74 -12.03
C TRP A 156 -13.85 12.62 -12.87
N VAL A 157 -13.05 11.58 -12.65
CA VAL A 157 -11.86 11.27 -13.46
C VAL A 157 -12.26 10.99 -14.91
N ASP A 158 -13.31 10.20 -15.16
CA ASP A 158 -13.80 9.92 -16.51
C ASP A 158 -14.34 11.19 -17.20
N LYS A 159 -15.15 12.00 -16.50
CA LYS A 159 -15.64 13.28 -17.04
C LYS A 159 -14.50 14.23 -17.39
N THR A 160 -13.50 14.31 -16.53
CA THR A 160 -12.31 15.16 -16.73
C THR A 160 -11.48 14.66 -17.91
N TYR A 161 -11.35 13.34 -18.06
CA TYR A 161 -10.68 12.73 -19.20
C TYR A 161 -11.37 13.10 -20.51
N VAL A 162 -12.70 12.88 -20.61
CA VAL A 162 -13.46 13.28 -21.81
C VAL A 162 -13.34 14.77 -22.06
N HIS A 163 -13.37 15.60 -21.01
CA HIS A 163 -13.22 17.04 -21.16
C HIS A 163 -11.86 17.45 -21.73
N LYS A 164 -10.78 16.82 -21.25
CA LYS A 164 -9.41 17.09 -21.69
C LYS A 164 -9.18 16.69 -23.16
N HIS A 165 -9.84 15.64 -23.63
CA HIS A 165 -9.68 15.10 -24.99
C HIS A 165 -10.88 15.42 -25.90
N LYS A 166 -11.63 16.50 -25.62
CA LYS A 166 -12.80 16.91 -26.43
C LYS A 166 -12.49 17.17 -27.91
N ASN A 167 -11.23 17.52 -28.21
CA ASN A 167 -10.78 17.85 -29.57
C ASN A 167 -10.09 16.66 -30.26
N GLU A 168 -10.06 15.49 -29.63
CA GLU A 168 -9.47 14.28 -30.16
C GLU A 168 -10.53 13.35 -30.73
N ASP A 169 -10.09 12.39 -31.54
CA ASP A 169 -10.95 11.40 -32.18
C ASP A 169 -11.63 10.51 -31.12
N PRO A 170 -12.97 10.51 -31.02
CA PRO A 170 -13.70 9.71 -30.03
C PRO A 170 -13.37 8.23 -30.09
N ASP A 171 -13.08 7.69 -31.29
CA ASP A 171 -12.80 6.27 -31.48
C ASP A 171 -11.41 5.86 -30.96
N LYS A 172 -10.54 6.83 -30.68
CA LYS A 172 -9.21 6.59 -30.10
C LYS A 172 -9.21 6.74 -28.58
N LEU A 173 -10.26 7.31 -28.00
CA LEU A 173 -10.34 7.51 -26.55
C LEU A 173 -10.43 6.18 -25.81
N ARG A 174 -9.86 6.15 -24.60
CA ARG A 174 -10.02 5.01 -23.70
C ARG A 174 -11.48 4.85 -23.29
N ASP A 175 -11.88 3.61 -23.01
CA ASP A 175 -13.17 3.34 -22.41
C ASP A 175 -13.30 3.92 -20.99
N MET A 176 -14.54 4.21 -20.59
CA MET A 176 -14.85 4.76 -19.27
C MET A 176 -14.82 3.66 -18.20
N TYR A 177 -14.37 4.01 -17.00
CA TYR A 177 -14.29 3.07 -15.87
C TYR A 177 -15.59 3.05 -15.07
N TYR A 178 -16.11 4.23 -14.75
CA TYR A 178 -17.25 4.38 -13.86
C TYR A 178 -18.53 3.69 -14.35
N PRO A 179 -18.97 3.82 -15.62
CA PRO A 179 -20.22 3.23 -16.08
C PRO A 179 -20.24 1.72 -15.94
N ASN A 180 -19.16 1.05 -16.36
CA ASN A 180 -19.07 -0.41 -16.29
C ASN A 180 -18.89 -0.88 -14.84
N LEU A 181 -17.98 -0.26 -14.08
CA LEU A 181 -17.71 -0.68 -12.71
C LEU A 181 -18.93 -0.51 -11.78
N ARG A 182 -19.78 0.49 -12.02
CA ARG A 182 -21.04 0.66 -11.26
C ARG A 182 -22.02 -0.51 -11.45
N THR A 183 -22.00 -1.18 -12.60
CA THR A 183 -22.90 -2.33 -12.86
C THR A 183 -22.44 -3.61 -12.17
N TYR A 184 -21.19 -3.65 -11.69
CA TYR A 184 -20.64 -4.84 -11.05
C TYR A 184 -21.25 -4.97 -9.65
N LYS A 185 -21.77 -6.15 -9.33
CA LYS A 185 -22.28 -6.45 -7.99
C LYS A 185 -21.14 -6.37 -6.99
N VAL A 186 -21.35 -5.62 -5.90
CA VAL A 186 -20.42 -5.55 -4.78
C VAL A 186 -20.54 -6.84 -3.97
N SER A 187 -19.43 -7.56 -3.83
CA SER A 187 -19.30 -8.71 -2.94
C SER A 187 -18.43 -8.33 -1.75
N ASP A 188 -18.91 -8.63 -0.54
CA ASP A 188 -18.11 -8.41 0.67
C ASP A 188 -17.05 -9.52 0.76
N GLY A 189 -15.90 -9.30 0.14
CA GLY A 189 -14.82 -10.29 0.01
C GLY A 189 -14.14 -10.67 1.34
N SER A 190 -14.56 -10.09 2.47
CA SER A 190 -13.94 -10.28 3.78
C SER A 190 -14.79 -11.05 4.79
N THR A 191 -16.10 -11.10 4.59
CA THR A 191 -17.07 -11.71 5.52
C THR A 191 -18.21 -12.38 4.75
N HIS A 192 -18.36 -13.70 4.91
CA HIS A 192 -19.53 -14.45 4.42
C HIS A 192 -20.81 -14.13 5.24
N THR A 193 -20.83 -13.03 5.99
CA THR A 193 -21.85 -12.74 6.99
C THR A 193 -22.34 -11.31 6.84
N THR A 194 -23.63 -11.10 7.02
CA THR A 194 -24.33 -9.82 6.82
C THR A 194 -24.26 -8.89 8.04
N SER A 195 -23.61 -9.32 9.14
CA SER A 195 -23.63 -8.60 10.41
C SER A 195 -22.35 -7.78 10.63
N THR A 196 -22.49 -6.45 10.66
CA THR A 196 -21.41 -5.50 10.95
C THR A 196 -20.70 -5.79 12.28
N ALA A 197 -21.44 -6.25 13.29
CA ALA A 197 -20.88 -6.57 14.61
C ALA A 197 -19.93 -7.78 14.56
N GLU A 198 -20.24 -8.77 13.72
CA GLU A 198 -19.39 -9.95 13.53
C GLU A 198 -18.12 -9.61 12.74
N ALA A 199 -18.24 -8.74 11.74
CA ALA A 199 -17.09 -8.24 10.99
C ALA A 199 -16.13 -7.45 11.90
N ILE A 200 -16.66 -6.58 12.77
CA ILE A 200 -15.88 -5.83 13.75
C ILE A 200 -15.22 -6.79 14.75
N SER A 201 -15.94 -7.75 15.34
CA SER A 201 -15.36 -8.66 16.34
C SER A 201 -14.26 -9.53 15.74
N MET A 202 -14.43 -10.01 14.51
CA MET A 202 -13.42 -10.78 13.79
C MET A 202 -12.19 -9.92 13.46
N PHE A 203 -12.39 -8.66 13.09
CA PHE A 203 -11.31 -7.69 12.91
C PHE A 203 -10.54 -7.46 14.21
N LEU A 204 -11.24 -7.19 15.32
CA LEU A 204 -10.65 -6.99 16.65
C LEU A 204 -9.82 -8.20 17.09
N TYR A 205 -10.33 -9.42 16.91
CA TYR A 205 -9.60 -10.65 17.25
C TYR A 205 -8.33 -10.82 16.42
N ARG A 206 -8.40 -10.60 15.10
CA ARG A 206 -7.24 -10.67 14.21
C ARG A 206 -6.18 -9.63 14.60
N PHE A 207 -6.63 -8.43 14.98
CA PHE A 207 -5.74 -7.37 15.43
C PHE A 207 -5.08 -7.70 16.77
N ALA A 208 -5.86 -8.12 17.76
CA ALA A 208 -5.37 -8.52 19.08
C ALA A 208 -4.35 -9.66 18.98
N ARG A 209 -4.62 -10.67 18.15
CA ARG A 209 -3.68 -11.78 17.89
C ARG A 209 -2.35 -11.28 17.30
N LYS A 210 -2.41 -10.35 16.33
CA LYS A 210 -1.20 -9.74 15.76
C LYS A 210 -0.44 -8.92 16.80
N GLY A 211 -1.16 -8.09 17.56
CA GLY A 211 -0.58 -7.29 18.65
C GLY A 211 0.12 -8.16 19.69
N ALA A 212 -0.48 -9.28 20.10
CA ALA A 212 0.12 -10.23 21.03
C ALA A 212 1.41 -10.85 20.49
N ILE A 213 1.45 -11.23 19.21
CA ILE A 213 2.67 -11.75 18.55
C ILE A 213 3.74 -10.65 18.51
N SER A 214 3.39 -9.42 18.14
CA SER A 214 4.32 -8.29 18.10
C SER A 214 4.89 -7.98 19.49
N LEU A 215 4.05 -8.00 20.53
CA LEU A 215 4.48 -7.83 21.92
C LEU A 215 5.41 -8.97 22.37
N ALA A 216 5.12 -10.22 22.01
CA ALA A 216 5.98 -11.35 22.32
C ALA A 216 7.35 -11.23 21.64
N VAL A 217 7.39 -10.87 20.35
CA VAL A 217 8.64 -10.61 19.61
C VAL A 217 9.43 -9.45 20.23
N PHE A 218 8.73 -8.39 20.63
CA PHE A 218 9.35 -7.25 21.32
C PHE A 218 9.93 -7.65 22.68
N ALA A 219 9.19 -8.41 23.50
CA ALA A 219 9.68 -8.92 24.79
C ALA A 219 10.90 -9.84 24.62
N LEU A 220 10.86 -10.77 23.66
CA LEU A 220 12.00 -11.65 23.34
C LEU A 220 13.24 -10.87 22.88
N SER A 221 13.06 -9.67 22.32
CA SER A 221 14.18 -8.81 21.91
C SER A 221 15.02 -8.26 23.07
N TYR A 222 14.50 -8.33 24.30
CA TYR A 222 15.22 -7.95 25.52
C TYR A 222 16.03 -9.09 26.15
N LEU A 223 15.94 -10.31 25.62
CA LEU A 223 16.74 -11.43 26.12
C LEU A 223 18.24 -11.17 25.91
N PRO A 224 19.10 -11.42 26.91
CA PRO A 224 20.54 -11.28 26.76
C PRO A 224 21.05 -12.27 25.69
N PHE A 225 22.06 -11.85 24.92
CA PHE A 225 22.70 -12.57 23.81
C PHE A 225 21.81 -12.84 22.57
N VAL A 226 20.59 -13.34 22.74
CA VAL A 226 19.69 -13.72 21.63
C VAL A 226 18.84 -12.54 21.15
N GLY A 227 18.48 -11.61 22.04
CA GLY A 227 17.54 -10.51 21.76
C GLY A 227 17.99 -9.56 20.64
N ARG A 228 19.30 -9.45 20.37
CA ARG A 228 19.83 -8.68 19.22
C ARG A 228 19.37 -9.25 17.88
N PHE A 229 19.15 -10.57 17.79
CA PHE A 229 18.79 -11.25 16.55
C PHE A 229 17.28 -11.44 16.36
N VAL A 230 16.49 -11.39 17.44
CA VAL A 230 15.04 -11.61 17.39
C VAL A 230 14.34 -10.64 16.43
N LEU A 231 14.57 -9.32 16.58
CA LEU A 231 13.92 -8.33 15.72
C LEU A 231 14.36 -8.45 14.25
N PRO A 232 15.67 -8.51 13.90
CA PRO A 232 16.09 -8.75 12.53
C PRO A 232 15.54 -10.06 11.94
N ALA A 233 15.53 -11.16 12.71
CA ALA A 233 15.04 -12.45 12.23
C ALA A 233 13.53 -12.44 11.99
N ALA A 234 12.74 -11.91 12.92
CA ALA A 234 11.28 -11.77 12.76
C ALA A 234 10.93 -10.83 11.60
N SER A 235 11.68 -9.74 11.47
CA SER A 235 11.52 -8.76 10.38
C SER A 235 11.86 -9.37 9.02
N PHE A 236 13.00 -10.08 8.94
CA PHE A 236 13.42 -10.80 7.74
C PHE A 236 12.40 -11.87 7.35
N TYR A 237 11.95 -12.70 8.30
CA TYR A 237 10.94 -13.74 8.03
C TYR A 237 9.65 -13.15 7.43
N THR A 238 9.18 -12.03 7.97
CA THR A 238 7.93 -11.41 7.53
C THR A 238 8.12 -10.65 6.20
N PHE A 239 9.25 -9.96 6.03
CA PHE A 239 9.54 -9.16 4.84
C PHE A 239 9.95 -10.02 3.64
N ASN A 240 10.73 -11.09 3.83
CA ASN A 240 11.11 -12.03 2.78
C ASN A 240 9.88 -12.64 2.10
N LYS A 241 8.86 -13.03 2.90
CA LYS A 241 7.60 -13.52 2.34
C LYS A 241 6.86 -12.50 1.46
N ALA A 242 7.13 -11.22 1.65
CA ALA A 242 6.45 -10.14 0.95
C ALA A 242 7.23 -9.68 -0.29
N VAL A 243 8.55 -9.49 -0.18
CA VAL A 243 9.40 -8.84 -1.20
C VAL A 243 10.42 -9.79 -1.83
N GLY A 244 10.52 -11.03 -1.37
CA GLY A 244 11.49 -12.00 -1.87
C GLY A 244 12.84 -11.93 -1.16
N LEU A 245 13.70 -12.90 -1.50
CA LEU A 245 14.92 -13.17 -0.74
C LEU A 245 16.01 -12.13 -1.01
N GLY A 246 16.07 -11.58 -2.23
CA GLY A 246 17.04 -10.56 -2.63
C GLY A 246 16.97 -9.28 -1.80
N PRO A 247 15.87 -8.51 -1.88
CA PRO A 247 15.70 -7.27 -1.10
C PRO A 247 15.80 -7.49 0.39
N ALA A 248 15.21 -8.59 0.89
CA ALA A 248 15.25 -8.92 2.31
C ALA A 248 16.69 -9.15 2.78
N SER A 249 17.50 -9.89 2.03
CA SER A 249 18.89 -10.17 2.39
C SER A 249 19.73 -8.89 2.33
N LEU A 250 19.50 -8.01 1.36
CA LEU A 250 20.20 -6.73 1.27
C LEU A 250 19.87 -5.82 2.47
N ILE A 251 18.58 -5.61 2.77
CA ILE A 251 18.11 -4.69 3.81
C ILE A 251 18.49 -5.21 5.21
N PHE A 252 18.28 -6.49 5.48
CA PHE A 252 18.56 -7.06 6.81
C PHE A 252 20.02 -7.50 6.99
N GLY A 253 20.72 -7.83 5.90
CA GLY A 253 22.17 -8.08 5.92
C GLY A 253 22.96 -6.80 6.20
N THR A 254 22.65 -5.69 5.52
CA THR A 254 23.21 -4.37 5.84
C THR A 254 22.64 -3.79 7.14
N GLY A 255 21.40 -4.18 7.49
CA GLY A 255 20.71 -3.82 8.72
C GLY A 255 21.42 -4.23 10.01
N ILE A 256 22.37 -5.16 9.98
CA ILE A 256 23.21 -5.51 11.14
C ILE A 256 23.99 -4.28 11.66
N PHE A 257 24.33 -3.35 10.76
CA PHE A 257 25.04 -2.11 11.05
C PHE A 257 24.12 -0.92 11.31
N LEU A 258 22.81 -1.03 11.04
CA LEU A 258 21.84 0.03 11.26
C LEU A 258 21.27 -0.02 12.68
N PRO A 259 21.08 1.14 13.34
CA PRO A 259 20.38 1.18 14.62
C PRO A 259 18.98 0.56 14.53
N LYS A 260 18.61 -0.28 15.51
CA LYS A 260 17.34 -1.03 15.55
C LYS A 260 16.11 -0.17 15.25
N ARG A 261 16.11 1.09 15.72
CA ARG A 261 15.01 2.05 15.50
C ARG A 261 14.67 2.25 14.02
N TYR A 262 15.67 2.35 13.14
CA TYR A 262 15.44 2.64 11.72
C TYR A 262 14.88 1.44 10.98
N ILE A 263 15.33 0.22 11.34
CA ILE A 263 14.80 -1.02 10.79
C ILE A 263 13.32 -1.17 11.15
N VAL A 264 12.98 -0.90 12.42
CA VAL A 264 11.58 -0.95 12.88
C VAL A 264 10.74 0.11 12.18
N ILE A 265 11.21 1.36 12.08
CA ILE A 265 10.49 2.43 11.37
C ILE A 265 10.27 2.06 9.90
N PHE A 266 11.29 1.53 9.22
CA PHE A 266 11.19 1.10 7.83
C PHE A 266 10.16 -0.02 7.66
N LEU A 267 10.26 -1.07 8.47
CA LEU A 267 9.37 -2.22 8.41
C LEU A 267 7.93 -1.83 8.72
N GLN A 268 7.74 -0.99 9.74
CA GLN A 268 6.45 -0.42 10.11
C GLN A 268 5.85 0.34 8.94
N SER A 269 6.64 1.24 8.33
CA SER A 269 6.18 2.05 7.20
C SER A 269 5.82 1.17 6.01
N TYR A 270 6.60 0.12 5.74
CA TYR A 270 6.31 -0.85 4.69
C TYR A 270 4.99 -1.60 4.93
N PHE A 271 4.82 -2.22 6.09
CA PHE A 271 3.60 -2.99 6.37
C PHE A 271 2.37 -2.10 6.50
N ALA A 272 2.51 -0.91 7.08
CA ALA A 272 1.42 0.05 7.17
C ALA A 272 1.01 0.56 5.78
N SER A 273 1.98 0.90 4.91
CA SER A 273 1.70 1.30 3.52
C SER A 273 1.02 0.18 2.74
N ARG A 274 1.52 -1.06 2.85
CA ARG A 274 0.90 -2.23 2.19
C ARG A 274 -0.53 -2.47 2.67
N SER A 275 -0.78 -2.28 3.96
CA SER A 275 -2.10 -2.50 4.54
C SER A 275 -3.07 -1.37 4.17
N LEU A 276 -2.61 -0.11 4.23
CA LEU A 276 -3.34 1.05 3.72
C LEU A 276 -3.75 0.84 2.26
N MET A 277 -2.84 0.43 1.39
CA MET A 277 -3.17 0.20 -0.02
C MET A 277 -4.24 -0.88 -0.21
N ARG A 278 -4.23 -1.93 0.62
CA ARG A 278 -5.25 -2.99 0.56
C ARG A 278 -6.63 -2.47 0.93
N GLU A 279 -6.69 -1.53 1.87
CA GLU A 279 -7.93 -0.88 2.28
C GLU A 279 -8.43 0.08 1.19
N LEU A 280 -7.55 0.96 0.69
CA LEU A 280 -7.87 1.92 -0.36
C LEU A 280 -8.32 1.26 -1.69
N LEU A 281 -7.84 0.05 -1.98
CA LEU A 281 -8.24 -0.68 -3.19
C LEU A 281 -9.48 -1.56 -3.00
N GLU A 282 -10.04 -1.62 -1.80
CA GLU A 282 -11.16 -2.50 -1.56
C GLU A 282 -12.41 -2.13 -2.39
N PRO A 283 -12.79 -0.85 -2.58
CA PRO A 283 -13.90 -0.52 -3.48
C PRO A 283 -13.75 -1.08 -4.89
N TYR A 284 -12.52 -1.18 -5.38
CA TYR A 284 -12.23 -1.85 -6.64
C TYR A 284 -12.37 -3.38 -6.54
N PHE A 285 -11.73 -4.00 -5.54
CA PHE A 285 -11.71 -5.48 -5.40
C PHE A 285 -13.01 -6.10 -4.92
N SER A 286 -13.88 -5.33 -4.28
CA SER A 286 -15.22 -5.78 -3.92
C SER A 286 -16.12 -5.90 -5.16
N ARG A 287 -15.77 -5.22 -6.27
CA ARG A 287 -16.50 -5.28 -7.55
C ARG A 287 -15.85 -6.23 -8.54
N VAL A 288 -14.52 -6.13 -8.71
CA VAL A 288 -13.76 -7.04 -9.57
C VAL A 288 -13.39 -8.28 -8.76
N HIS A 289 -14.15 -9.36 -8.96
CA HIS A 289 -14.05 -10.59 -8.18
C HIS A 289 -12.80 -11.41 -8.51
N PHE A 290 -11.66 -11.01 -7.98
CA PHE A 290 -10.44 -11.81 -8.06
C PHE A 290 -10.48 -13.01 -7.10
N THR A 291 -9.94 -14.13 -7.55
CA THR A 291 -9.55 -15.22 -6.63
C THR A 291 -8.39 -14.77 -5.74
N LYS A 292 -8.12 -15.51 -4.65
CA LYS A 292 -7.01 -15.21 -3.74
C LYS A 292 -5.66 -15.16 -4.46
N GLU A 293 -5.46 -16.04 -5.44
CA GLU A 293 -4.24 -16.12 -6.24
C GLU A 293 -4.14 -14.95 -7.22
N GLN A 294 -5.22 -14.66 -7.94
CA GLN A 294 -5.25 -13.54 -8.87
C GLN A 294 -5.01 -12.20 -8.15
N LYS A 295 -5.66 -11.97 -7.00
CA LYS A 295 -5.45 -10.76 -6.18
C LYS A 295 -4.00 -10.67 -5.71
N LYS A 296 -3.40 -11.80 -5.29
CA LYS A 296 -1.98 -11.85 -4.88
C LYS A 296 -1.05 -11.48 -6.05
N ASN A 297 -1.30 -12.01 -7.24
CA ASN A 297 -0.50 -11.72 -8.44
C ASN A 297 -0.65 -10.26 -8.87
N TRP A 298 -1.88 -9.73 -8.85
CA TRP A 298 -2.16 -8.33 -9.16
C TRP A 298 -1.37 -7.37 -8.26
N PHE A 299 -1.38 -7.62 -6.93
CA PHE A 299 -0.63 -6.82 -5.97
C PHE A 299 0.87 -6.94 -6.17
N ARG A 300 1.35 -8.16 -6.47
CA ARG A 300 2.78 -8.39 -6.67
C ARG A 300 3.29 -7.70 -7.92
N ASN A 301 2.58 -7.78 -9.05
CA ASN A 301 3.01 -7.15 -10.29
C ASN A 301 3.15 -5.61 -10.17
N ARG A 302 2.35 -5.00 -9.30
CA ARG A 302 2.26 -3.54 -9.07
C ARG A 302 2.87 -3.10 -7.74
N GLU A 303 3.70 -3.92 -7.09
CA GLU A 303 4.09 -3.67 -5.70
C GLU A 303 4.85 -2.35 -5.50
N GLY A 304 5.83 -2.04 -6.34
CA GLY A 304 6.62 -0.82 -6.22
C GLY A 304 5.78 0.46 -6.33
N ILE A 305 4.90 0.53 -7.33
CA ILE A 305 4.03 1.70 -7.56
C ILE A 305 2.98 1.87 -6.45
N LEU A 306 2.38 0.76 -6.01
CA LEU A 306 1.43 0.75 -4.91
C LEU A 306 2.09 1.15 -3.60
N PHE A 307 3.30 0.66 -3.35
CA PHE A 307 4.09 1.05 -2.18
C PHE A 307 4.42 2.54 -2.19
N GLY A 308 4.92 3.06 -3.32
CA GLY A 308 5.21 4.49 -3.49
C GLY A 308 3.99 5.39 -3.30
N PHE A 309 2.84 4.97 -3.83
CA PHE A 309 1.59 5.70 -3.65
C PHE A 309 1.13 5.71 -2.19
N ALA A 310 1.15 4.55 -1.55
CA ALA A 310 0.67 4.38 -0.19
C ALA A 310 1.61 5.02 0.85
N ILE A 311 2.93 5.00 0.66
CA ILE A 311 3.87 5.62 1.61
C ILE A 311 3.71 7.15 1.64
N GLY A 312 3.39 7.76 0.48
CA GLY A 312 3.05 9.17 0.41
C GLY A 312 1.84 9.51 1.27
N PHE A 313 0.72 8.81 1.10
CA PHE A 313 -0.47 9.03 1.93
C PHE A 313 -0.27 8.63 3.39
N TYR A 314 0.45 7.55 3.67
CA TYR A 314 0.78 7.12 5.03
C TYR A 314 1.50 8.23 5.81
N THR A 315 2.45 8.90 5.17
CA THR A 315 3.18 10.03 5.78
C THR A 315 2.25 11.21 6.09
N LEU A 316 1.31 11.50 5.20
CA LEU A 316 0.32 12.56 5.38
C LEU A 316 -0.70 12.21 6.49
N ILE A 317 -1.19 10.96 6.52
CA ILE A 317 -2.21 10.52 7.48
C ILE A 317 -1.69 10.53 8.93
N LYS A 318 -0.38 10.34 9.12
CA LYS A 318 0.25 10.46 10.44
C LYS A 318 0.12 11.82 11.09
N ILE A 319 -0.20 12.87 10.32
CA ILE A 319 -0.41 14.20 10.87
C ILE A 319 -1.68 14.16 11.74
N PRO A 320 -1.57 14.36 13.07
CA PRO A 320 -2.71 14.27 13.96
C PRO A 320 -3.82 15.24 13.55
N LEU A 321 -5.08 14.86 13.80
CA LEU A 321 -6.31 15.62 13.47
C LEU A 321 -6.63 15.70 11.96
N VAL A 322 -5.62 15.79 11.09
CA VAL A 322 -5.81 15.90 9.63
C VAL A 322 -5.90 14.53 8.96
N GLY A 323 -5.36 13.48 9.58
CA GLY A 323 -5.27 12.15 8.99
C GLY A 323 -6.59 11.55 8.49
N VAL A 324 -7.69 11.81 9.18
CA VAL A 324 -9.04 11.34 8.78
C VAL A 324 -9.49 12.00 7.47
N LEU A 325 -9.25 13.31 7.31
CA LEU A 325 -9.58 14.03 6.08
C LEU A 325 -8.69 13.57 4.92
N ILE A 326 -7.40 13.39 5.21
CA ILE A 326 -6.42 12.89 4.23
C ILE A 326 -6.80 11.49 3.77
N TYR A 327 -7.37 10.64 4.63
CA TYR A 327 -7.84 9.32 4.25
C TYR A 327 -8.94 9.40 3.17
N GLY A 328 -9.91 10.31 3.31
CA GLY A 328 -10.92 10.55 2.27
C GLY A 328 -10.30 11.02 0.94
N ILE A 329 -9.28 11.88 1.01
CA ILE A 329 -8.51 12.30 -0.18
C ILE A 329 -7.75 11.12 -0.77
N ALA A 330 -7.16 10.25 0.05
CA ALA A 330 -6.44 9.06 -0.37
C ALA A 330 -7.38 8.09 -1.10
N GLU A 331 -8.59 7.88 -0.59
CA GLU A 331 -9.63 7.06 -1.23
C GLU A 331 -10.01 7.61 -2.60
N ALA A 332 -10.31 8.91 -2.67
CA ALA A 332 -10.60 9.60 -3.93
C ALA A 332 -9.44 9.54 -4.93
N SER A 333 -8.21 9.70 -4.45
CA SER A 333 -6.99 9.59 -5.25
C SER A 333 -6.74 8.18 -5.76
N THR A 334 -7.22 7.16 -5.03
CA THR A 334 -7.10 5.76 -5.44
C THR A 334 -7.95 5.46 -6.67
N ALA A 335 -9.08 6.14 -6.85
CA ALA A 335 -9.85 6.07 -8.08
C ALA A 335 -9.03 6.53 -9.30
N TYR A 336 -8.28 7.64 -9.16
CA TYR A 336 -7.35 8.08 -10.20
C TYR A 336 -6.22 7.08 -10.43
N LEU A 337 -5.61 6.54 -9.36
CA LEU A 337 -4.57 5.52 -9.45
C LEU A 337 -5.03 4.30 -10.27
N ILE A 338 -6.22 3.78 -10.01
CA ILE A 338 -6.79 2.64 -10.73
C ILE A 338 -6.78 2.88 -12.25
N THR A 339 -7.21 4.05 -12.71
CA THR A 339 -7.21 4.38 -14.14
C THR A 339 -5.83 4.40 -14.82
N LYS A 340 -4.74 4.37 -14.03
CA LYS A 340 -3.36 4.37 -14.51
C LYS A 340 -2.70 3.01 -14.49
N ILE A 341 -3.14 2.12 -13.61
CA ILE A 341 -2.47 0.84 -13.35
C ILE A 341 -3.33 -0.37 -13.72
N THR A 342 -4.59 -0.16 -14.10
CA THR A 342 -5.47 -1.20 -14.65
C THR A 342 -6.01 -0.75 -16.00
N ASP A 343 -6.56 -1.70 -16.75
CA ASP A 343 -7.31 -1.40 -17.96
C ASP A 343 -8.76 -1.02 -17.60
N PRO A 344 -9.51 -0.37 -18.52
CA PRO A 344 -10.91 -0.07 -18.31
C PRO A 344 -11.72 -1.38 -18.13
N PRO A 345 -12.60 -1.46 -17.13
CA PRO A 345 -13.44 -2.63 -16.93
C PRO A 345 -14.44 -2.79 -18.10
N PRO A 346 -14.62 -4.00 -18.66
CA PRO A 346 -15.61 -4.28 -19.69
C PRO A 346 -17.03 -4.40 -19.08
N PRO A 347 -18.08 -4.62 -19.88
CA PRO A 347 -19.41 -4.95 -19.37
C PRO A 347 -19.40 -6.13 -18.40
N ALA A 348 -20.37 -6.17 -17.48
CA ALA A 348 -20.41 -7.16 -16.38
C ALA A 348 -20.42 -8.63 -16.82
N THR A 349 -20.79 -8.92 -18.06
CA THR A 349 -20.75 -10.25 -18.68
C THR A 349 -19.33 -10.81 -18.80
N GLU A 350 -18.34 -9.95 -19.00
CA GLU A 350 -16.94 -10.33 -19.27
C GLU A 350 -16.02 -10.20 -18.05
N ARG A 351 -16.60 -9.89 -16.88
CA ARG A 351 -15.87 -9.61 -15.63
C ARG A 351 -14.87 -10.69 -15.20
N VAL A 352 -15.12 -11.96 -15.54
CA VAL A 352 -14.26 -13.09 -15.16
C VAL A 352 -12.99 -13.09 -16.02
N ALA A 353 -13.15 -12.98 -17.34
CA ALA A 353 -12.03 -12.86 -18.26
C ALA A 353 -11.21 -11.58 -17.98
N PHE A 354 -11.89 -10.49 -17.59
CA PHE A 354 -11.22 -9.26 -17.15
C PHE A 354 -10.36 -9.49 -15.89
N ALA A 355 -10.90 -10.13 -14.86
CA ALA A 355 -10.11 -10.42 -13.64
C ALA A 355 -8.88 -11.30 -13.95
N GLU A 356 -8.98 -12.21 -14.91
CA GLU A 356 -7.84 -13.01 -15.36
C GLU A 356 -6.79 -12.18 -16.08
N SER A 357 -7.20 -11.30 -17.00
CA SER A 357 -6.28 -10.45 -17.78
C SER A 357 -5.56 -9.41 -16.93
N GLN A 358 -6.19 -8.92 -15.86
CA GLN A 358 -5.61 -7.88 -15.00
C GLN A 358 -4.48 -8.37 -14.07
N GLN A 359 -4.20 -9.68 -14.00
CA GLN A 359 -3.11 -10.19 -13.15
C GLN A 359 -1.75 -9.60 -13.51
N GLU A 360 -1.51 -9.35 -14.80
CA GLU A 360 -0.31 -8.71 -15.30
C GLU A 360 -0.55 -7.22 -15.57
N TRP A 361 0.51 -6.41 -15.44
CA TRP A 361 0.47 -5.01 -15.83
C TRP A 361 1.09 -4.85 -17.21
N THR A 362 0.26 -5.04 -18.24
CA THR A 362 0.64 -5.04 -19.66
C THR A 362 1.34 -3.75 -20.10
N ASN A 363 0.86 -2.60 -19.63
CA ASN A 363 1.36 -1.28 -20.02
C ASN A 363 2.42 -0.68 -19.07
N LYS A 364 3.04 -1.52 -18.23
CA LYS A 364 3.98 -1.09 -17.18
C LYS A 364 5.14 -0.25 -17.71
N HIS A 365 5.86 -0.75 -18.71
CA HIS A 365 7.04 -0.08 -19.23
C HIS A 365 6.72 1.25 -19.90
N GLU A 366 5.63 1.32 -20.65
CA GLU A 366 5.18 2.58 -21.25
C GLU A 366 4.81 3.60 -20.17
N PHE A 367 4.04 3.18 -19.17
CA PHE A 367 3.61 4.08 -18.11
C PHE A 367 4.77 4.72 -17.33
N LEU A 368 5.80 3.93 -17.02
CA LEU A 368 6.94 4.39 -16.23
C LEU A 368 7.82 5.41 -16.99
N ASN A 369 7.73 5.45 -18.31
CA ASN A 369 8.52 6.34 -19.15
C ASN A 369 7.78 7.62 -19.58
N LEU A 370 6.46 7.72 -19.35
CA LEU A 370 5.67 8.90 -19.73
C LEU A 370 5.96 10.11 -18.85
N SER A 371 5.89 11.30 -19.44
CA SER A 371 5.93 12.56 -18.68
C SER A 371 4.71 12.70 -17.76
N LEU A 372 4.81 13.53 -16.71
CA LEU A 372 3.71 13.76 -15.76
C LEU A 372 2.46 14.36 -16.44
N SER A 373 2.65 15.20 -17.45
CA SER A 373 1.57 15.83 -18.22
C SER A 373 0.81 14.86 -19.13
N GLU A 374 1.48 13.77 -19.54
CA GLU A 374 0.99 12.79 -20.52
C GLU A 374 0.52 11.48 -19.86
N MET A 375 0.32 11.46 -18.54
CA MET A 375 -0.18 10.28 -17.82
C MET A 375 -1.53 9.75 -18.31
N ASP A 376 -2.28 10.52 -19.11
CA ASP A 376 -3.55 10.10 -19.71
C ASP A 376 -3.38 9.39 -21.06
N ALA A 377 -2.20 9.45 -21.68
CA ALA A 377 -1.97 9.02 -23.07
C ALA A 377 -1.71 7.51 -23.24
N ILE A 378 -1.51 6.76 -22.14
CA ILE A 378 -1.14 5.32 -22.16
C ILE A 378 -2.15 4.51 -22.98
N HIS A 379 -3.44 4.78 -22.76
CA HIS A 379 -4.53 3.97 -23.31
C HIS A 379 -4.74 4.21 -24.81
N LEU A 380 -4.08 5.21 -25.41
CA LEU A 380 -4.14 5.48 -26.85
C LEU A 380 -3.29 4.49 -27.67
N LYS A 381 -2.25 3.87 -27.07
CA LYS A 381 -1.32 2.98 -27.79
C LYS A 381 -1.61 1.50 -27.61
N SER A 382 -2.36 1.12 -26.58
CA SER A 382 -2.56 -0.28 -26.19
C SER A 382 -3.73 -0.97 -26.91
N ARG A 383 -4.47 -0.29 -27.79
CA ARG A 383 -5.54 -0.93 -28.58
C ARG A 383 -4.89 -1.78 -29.68
N PRO A 384 -4.97 -3.12 -29.66
CA PRO A 384 -4.69 -3.88 -30.87
C PRO A 384 -5.68 -3.43 -31.96
N PRO A 385 -5.26 -3.32 -33.23
CA PRO A 385 -6.20 -3.05 -34.31
C PRO A 385 -7.26 -4.15 -34.28
N ASN A 386 -8.51 -3.77 -33.97
CA ASN A 386 -9.59 -4.74 -33.86
C ASN A 386 -9.74 -5.50 -35.18
N SER A 387 -9.69 -6.81 -35.07
CA SER A 387 -10.18 -7.80 -36.03
C SER A 387 -11.71 -7.75 -36.11
N THR A 388 -12.26 -6.63 -36.57
CA THR A 388 -13.62 -6.56 -37.10
C THR A 388 -13.50 -6.64 -38.62
N GLY A 389 -14.11 -7.67 -39.19
CA GLY A 389 -13.88 -8.09 -40.56
C GLY A 389 -14.18 -7.02 -41.62
N ASP A 390 -13.12 -6.55 -42.27
CA ASP A 390 -13.17 -6.20 -43.68
C ASP A 390 -12.78 -7.45 -44.47
N THR A 391 -13.74 -8.36 -44.61
CA THR A 391 -13.76 -9.27 -45.76
C THR A 391 -14.72 -8.64 -46.76
N GLN A 392 -14.18 -8.30 -47.93
CA GLN A 392 -14.91 -7.95 -49.15
C GLN A 392 -15.58 -6.57 -49.20
N LYS A 393 -14.90 -5.62 -49.86
CA LYS A 393 -15.40 -4.99 -51.10
C LYS A 393 -14.30 -4.12 -51.72
N HIS A 394 -13.51 -4.73 -52.60
CA HIS A 394 -13.00 -4.03 -53.77
C HIS A 394 -13.27 -4.92 -54.98
N GLU A 395 -13.92 -4.30 -55.96
CA GLU A 395 -14.23 -4.81 -57.30
C GLU A 395 -13.00 -5.31 -58.05
#